data_AF-D2PIY6-F1
#
_entry.id   AF-D2PIY6-F1
#
_cell.length_a   1.000
_cell.length_b   1.000
_cell.length_c   1.000
_cell.angle_alpha   90.00
_cell.angle_beta   90.00
_cell.angle_gamma   90.00
#
_symmetry.space_group_name_H-M   'P 1'
#
loop_
_entity.id
_entity.type
_entity.pdbx_description
1 polymer ?
#
loop_
_entity_poly.entity_id
_entity_poly.type
_entity_poly.pdbx_seq_one_letter_code
_entity_poly.pdbx_strand_id
1 'polypeptide(L)' 'MCNKALYFQNTWLSAKLAKGIEEAKGDIICFLDDDDLFKPTKLERVDKIFEEDKIS' A
#
# COMPACT_ATOMS: atom_id res chain seq x y z
N MET A 1 3.55 6.39 -5.20
CA MET A 1 4.31 5.27 -4.60
C MET A 1 5.33 5.84 -3.63
N CYS A 2 5.42 5.27 -2.42
CA CYS A 2 6.45 5.64 -1.45
C CYS A 2 7.77 4.95 -1.85
N ASN A 3 8.72 5.69 -2.42
CA ASN A 3 10.07 5.19 -2.73
C ASN A 3 10.97 5.23 -1.48
N LYS A 4 10.56 4.51 -0.42
CA LYS A 4 11.29 4.44 0.85
C LYS A 4 11.39 2.99 1.29
N ALA A 5 12.61 2.44 1.20
CA ALA A 5 12.92 1.15 1.78
C ALA A 5 13.14 1.29 3.29
N LEU A 6 12.49 0.45 4.09
CA LEU A 6 12.66 0.39 5.54
C LEU A 6 13.25 -0.97 5.90
N TYR A 7 14.41 -0.96 6.55
CA TYR A 7 15.03 -2.18 7.04
C TYR A 7 14.63 -2.42 8.49
N PHE A 8 14.13 -3.62 8.79
CA PHE A 8 13.70 -4.04 10.12
C PHE A 8 14.43 -5.32 10.54
N GLN A 9 14.95 -5.34 11.77
CA GLN A 9 15.62 -6.52 12.33
C GLN A 9 14.61 -7.58 12.82
N ASN A 10 13.38 -7.18 13.11
CA ASN A 10 12.32 -8.04 13.62
C ASN A 10 11.77 -8.91 12.48
N THR A 11 11.54 -10.20 12.76
CA THR A 11 11.03 -11.16 11.76
C THR A 11 9.51 -11.19 11.65
N TRP A 12 8.79 -10.60 12.62
CA TRP A 12 7.33 -10.61 12.66
C TRP A 12 6.73 -9.76 11.53
N LEU A 13 5.91 -10.39 10.68
CA LEU A 13 5.23 -9.72 9.57
C LEU A 13 4.31 -8.60 10.05
N SER A 14 3.57 -8.83 11.13
CA SER A 14 2.66 -7.84 11.73
C SER A 14 3.38 -6.56 12.15
N ALA A 15 4.59 -6.67 12.73
CA ALA A 15 5.39 -5.51 13.11
C ALA A 15 5.87 -4.71 11.89
N LYS A 16 6.24 -5.41 10.79
CA LYS A 16 6.63 -4.76 9.52
C LYS A 16 5.45 -4.03 8.88
N LEU A 17 4.27 -4.65 8.87
CA LEU A 17 3.04 -4.05 8.35
C LEU A 17 2.63 -2.80 9.13
N ALA A 18 2.62 -2.88 10.47
CA ALA A 18 2.30 -1.75 11.32
C ALA A 18 3.23 -0.55 11.05
N LYS A 19 4.53 -0.80 10.93
CA LYS A 19 5.49 0.26 10.58
C LYS A 19 5.28 0.80 9.17
N GLY A 20 4.99 -0.06 8.20
CA GLY A 20 4.68 0.36 6.84
C GLY A 20 3.46 1.29 6.78
N ILE A 21 2.43 0.99 7.58
CA ILE A 21 1.22 1.83 7.70
C ILE A 21 1.55 3.18 8.35
N GLU A 22 2.32 3.20 9.44
CA GLU A 22 2.73 4.46 10.09
C GLU A 22 3.50 5.42 9.16
N GLU A 23 4.28 4.85 8.23
CA GLU A 23 5.09 5.63 7.29
C GLU A 23 4.35 6.00 6.00
N ALA A 24 3.18 5.39 5.75
CA ALA A 24 2.35 5.68 4.60
C ALA A 24 1.70 7.06 4.73
N LYS A 25 1.76 7.86 3.66
CA LYS A 25 1.23 9.24 3.62
C LYS A 25 0.16 9.45 2.54
N GLY A 26 -0.14 8.43 1.76
CA GLY A 26 -1.19 8.49 0.74
C GLY A 26 -2.55 8.18 1.34
N ASP A 27 -3.61 8.62 0.65
CA ASP A 27 -4.99 8.42 1.12
C ASP A 27 -5.45 6.96 1.04
N ILE A 28 -4.81 6.18 0.15
CA ILE A 28 -5.09 4.75 -0.06
C ILE A 28 -3.81 3.96 0.17
N ILE A 29 -3.91 2.92 1.01
CA ILE A 29 -2.83 1.96 1.26
C ILE A 29 -3.15 0.67 0.49
N CYS A 30 -2.22 0.20 -0.33
CA CYS A 30 -2.30 -1.09 -1.02
C CYS A 30 -1.14 -1.98 -0.55
N PHE A 31 -1.46 -3.22 -0.16
CA PHE A 31 -0.47 -4.24 0.13
C PHE A 31 -0.07 -4.98 -1.16
N LEU A 32 1.20 -5.32 -1.26
CA LEU A 32 1.78 -6.09 -2.36
C LEU A 32 2.93 -6.93 -1.79
N ASP A 33 2.91 -8.23 -2.06
CA ASP A 33 3.98 -9.15 -1.67
C ASP A 33 5.18 -9.03 -2.63
N ASP A 34 6.34 -9.54 -2.22
CA ASP A 34 7.62 -9.32 -2.93
C ASP A 34 7.80 -10.18 -4.19
N ASP A 35 7.03 -11.25 -4.33
CA ASP A 35 6.95 -12.09 -5.52
C ASP A 35 5.84 -11.67 -6.50
N ASP A 36 5.02 -10.69 -6.14
CA ASP A 36 3.87 -10.24 -6.91
C ASP A 36 4.09 -8.90 -7.62
N LEU A 37 3.32 -8.70 -8.71
CA LEU A 37 3.28 -7.43 -9.45
C LEU A 37 1.84 -6.98 -9.71
N PHE A 38 1.60 -5.68 -9.52
CA PHE A 38 0.37 -5.08 -10.00
C PHE A 38 0.32 -5.02 -11.52
N LYS A 39 -0.86 -5.28 -12.08
CA LYS A 39 -1.15 -4.94 -13.48
C LYS A 39 -1.06 -3.42 -13.67
N PRO A 40 -0.66 -2.92 -14.86
CA PRO A 40 -0.50 -1.48 -15.11
C PRO A 40 -1.73 -0.64 -14.75
N THR A 41 -2.94 -1.20 -14.88
CA THR A 41 -4.22 -0.51 -14.63
C THR A 41 -4.76 -0.67 -13.21
N LYS A 42 -4.07 -1.42 -12.32
CA LYS A 42 -4.58 -1.74 -10.99
C LYS A 42 -4.79 -0.51 -10.13
N LEU A 43 -3.80 0.39 -10.08
CA LEU A 43 -3.86 1.58 -9.21
C LEU A 43 -4.92 2.58 -9.68
N GLU A 44 -5.00 2.85 -11.00
CA GLU A 44 -6.04 3.70 -11.58
C GLU A 44 -7.45 3.19 -11.28
N ARG A 45 -7.65 1.86 -11.35
CA ARG A 45 -8.94 1.26 -11.04
C ARG A 45 -9.29 1.39 -9.56
N VAL A 46 -8.31 1.22 -8.66
CA VAL A 46 -8.54 1.39 -7.22
C VAL A 46 -8.94 2.84 -6.93
N ASP A 47 -8.20 3.81 -7.47
CA ASP A 47 -8.48 5.23 -7.27
C ASP A 47 -9.90 5.61 -7.68
N LYS A 48 -10.33 5.22 -8.90
CA LYS A 48 -11.70 5.44 -9.41
C LYS A 48 -12.78 4.91 -8.47
N ILE A 49 -12.61 3.68 -7.96
CA ILE A 49 -13.59 3.07 -7.04
C ILE A 49 -13.71 3.87 -5.75
N PHE A 50 -12.58 4.34 -5.20
CA PHE A 50 -12.58 5.15 -3.97
C PHE A 50 -13.07 6.59 -4.19
N GLU A 51 -12.97 7.14 -5.41
CA GLU A 51 -13.59 8.41 -5.76
C GLU A 51 -15.11 8.29 -5.90
N GLU A 52 -15.61 7.25 -6.56
CA GLU A 52 -17.05 6.98 -6.72
C GLU A 52 -17.75 6.78 -5.36
N ASP A 53 -17.09 6.09 -4.42
CA ASP A 53 -17.63 5.85 -3.07
C ASP A 53 -17.76 7.14 -2.24
N LYS A 54 -16.88 8.14 -2.45
CA LYS A 54 -16.95 9.44 -1.77
C LYS A 54 -18.15 10.31 -2.21
N ILE A 55 -18.79 9.96 -3.32
CA ILE A 55 -19.91 10.70 -3.93
C ILE A 55 -21.27 10.09 -3.52
N SER A 56 -21.27 8.97 -2.78
CA SER A 56 -22.46 8.22 -2.35
C SER A 56 -23.01 8.65 -0.98
#